data_AF-A0AAP2Z7S5-F1
#
_entry.id   AF-A0AAP2Z7S5-F1
#
_cell.length_a   1.000
_cell.length_b   1.000
_cell.length_c   1.000
_cell.angle_alpha   90.00
_cell.angle_beta   90.00
_cell.angle_gamma   90.00
#
_symmetry.space_group_name_H-M   'P 1'
#
loop_
_entity.id
_entity.type
_entity.pdbx_description
1 polymer ?
#
loop_
_entity_poly.entity_id
_entity_poly.type
_entity_poly.pdbx_seq_one_letter_code
_entity_poly.pdbx_strand_id
1 'polypeptide(L)'
;MHEPEPTTASYKQLASIRSTRSVAGRWSVLAATSFLGFIYAFAGLYAWLLGASFDPIIISPATIPGPLEMGALVILAILVIAIPHELLHGLVLTAFDGKPGYGVTLAYGVFPYAYVETRGSYTRNQMLVVLLTPFVVISLAGLATALATRSYWPLLLAAANGAGSTGDLWTACRLFAYPSSVRVGPTQTAGGEAFGIYGREAVLPDRTFTAIVTGAVGTFTVLITALVALVFVSLAFDSGTVHLGNSDSWWFLLRHERHPSGQGAVLEVGAFGISALSFLGGLGWAFFERLSNR
;
A
#
# COMPACT_ATOMS: atom_id res chain seq x y z
N MET A 1 22.16 29.10 -11.94
CA MET A 1 21.37 30.31 -11.59
C MET A 1 20.52 29.91 -10.40
N HIS A 2 20.99 30.23 -9.19
CA HIS A 2 20.30 29.86 -7.93
C HIS A 2 19.11 30.82 -7.80
N GLU A 3 17.88 30.32 -7.93
CA GLU A 3 16.73 31.12 -7.49
C GLU A 3 16.89 31.38 -5.99
N PRO A 4 16.74 32.63 -5.53
CA PRO A 4 16.79 32.93 -4.11
C PRO A 4 15.69 32.16 -3.38
N GLU A 5 15.99 31.69 -2.17
CA GLU A 5 15.04 31.06 -1.28
C GLU A 5 13.81 31.99 -1.15
N PRO A 6 12.60 31.56 -1.60
CA PRO A 6 11.44 32.42 -1.54
C PRO A 6 11.15 32.72 -0.08
N THR A 7 11.14 34.01 0.27
CA THR A 7 10.81 34.48 1.61
C THR A 7 9.53 33.81 2.08
N THR A 8 9.61 33.16 3.23
CA THR A 8 8.56 32.36 3.89
C THR A 8 7.25 33.11 4.15
N ALA A 9 7.16 34.40 3.80
CA ALA A 9 6.02 35.28 4.01
C ALA A 9 4.83 35.08 3.03
N SER A 10 4.94 34.27 1.97
CA SER A 10 3.87 34.16 0.94
C SER A 10 3.14 32.81 0.84
N TYR A 11 3.52 31.79 1.60
CA TYR A 11 2.90 30.46 1.54
C TYR A 11 2.11 30.18 2.82
N LYS A 12 0.81 29.89 2.66
CA LYS A 12 -0.08 29.49 3.77
C LYS A 12 -0.26 27.97 3.77
N GLN A 13 -0.35 27.39 4.97
CA GLN A 13 -0.65 25.97 5.10
C GLN A 13 -2.10 25.71 4.68
N LEU A 14 -2.28 24.92 3.62
CA LEU A 14 -3.57 24.53 3.06
C LEU A 14 -4.12 23.28 3.74
N ALA A 15 -3.24 22.35 4.11
CA ALA A 15 -3.61 21.11 4.78
C ALA A 15 -2.46 20.56 5.64
N SER A 16 -2.80 19.64 6.55
CA SER A 16 -1.84 18.77 7.23
C SER A 16 -2.26 17.31 7.06
N ILE A 17 -1.29 16.43 6.90
CA ILE A 17 -1.50 14.98 6.94
C ILE A 17 -0.91 14.50 8.25
N ARG A 18 -1.77 14.07 9.18
CA ARG A 18 -1.38 13.60 10.51
C ARG A 18 -1.57 12.10 10.65
N SER A 19 -0.62 11.44 11.29
CA SER A 19 -0.79 10.07 11.76
C SER A 19 -1.44 10.08 13.15
N THR A 20 -2.74 9.77 13.22
CA THR A 20 -3.45 9.53 14.49
C THR A 20 -3.62 8.03 14.74
N ARG A 21 -3.96 7.62 15.97
CA ARG A 21 -4.26 6.21 16.31
C ARG A 21 -5.31 5.59 15.38
N SER A 22 -6.37 6.34 15.06
CA SER A 22 -7.43 5.87 14.17
C SER A 22 -6.96 5.75 12.72
N VAL A 23 -6.10 6.66 12.26
CA VAL A 23 -5.48 6.59 10.93
C VAL A 23 -4.55 5.39 10.84
N ALA A 24 -3.72 5.16 11.84
CA ALA A 24 -2.81 4.02 11.84
C ALA A 24 -3.56 2.68 11.90
N GLY A 25 -4.62 2.56 12.70
CA GLY A 25 -5.46 1.36 12.70
C GLY A 25 -6.08 1.08 11.32
N ARG A 26 -6.54 2.12 10.62
CA ARG A 26 -7.02 1.99 9.23
C ARG A 26 -5.89 1.58 8.28
N TRP A 27 -4.70 2.14 8.44
CA TRP A 27 -3.53 1.75 7.65
C TRP A 27 -3.10 0.31 7.92
N SER A 28 -3.23 -0.22 9.13
CA SER A 28 -2.95 -1.63 9.41
C SER A 28 -3.88 -2.57 8.65
N VAL A 29 -5.19 -2.29 8.67
CA VAL A 29 -6.18 -3.08 7.91
C VAL A 29 -5.93 -2.95 6.41
N LEU A 30 -5.63 -1.73 5.95
CA LEU A 30 -5.34 -1.48 4.55
C LEU A 30 -4.04 -2.15 4.11
N ALA A 31 -2.99 -2.15 4.93
CA ALA A 31 -1.75 -2.84 4.64
C ALA A 31 -1.94 -4.36 4.56
N ALA A 32 -2.70 -4.94 5.49
CA ALA A 32 -3.01 -6.38 5.49
C ALA A 32 -3.77 -6.81 4.23
N THR A 33 -4.79 -6.05 3.83
CA THR A 33 -5.55 -6.34 2.60
C THR A 33 -4.74 -6.03 1.34
N SER A 34 -3.95 -4.96 1.34
CA SER A 34 -3.06 -4.59 0.23
C SER A 34 -1.96 -5.63 0.02
N PHE A 35 -1.45 -6.25 1.08
CA PHE A 35 -0.50 -7.36 0.98
C PHE A 35 -1.06 -8.49 0.10
N LEU A 36 -2.31 -8.91 0.35
CA LEU A 36 -2.98 -9.92 -0.47
C LEU A 36 -3.14 -9.44 -1.92
N GLY A 37 -3.57 -8.19 -2.12
CA GLY A 37 -3.69 -7.58 -3.44
C GLY A 37 -2.38 -7.58 -4.23
N PHE A 38 -1.28 -7.15 -3.58
CA PHE A 38 0.04 -7.11 -4.19
C PHE A 38 0.63 -8.49 -4.46
N ILE A 39 0.41 -9.48 -3.60
CA ILE A 39 0.81 -10.87 -3.89
C ILE A 39 0.17 -11.32 -5.21
N TYR A 40 -1.15 -11.18 -5.32
CA TYR A 40 -1.87 -11.59 -6.52
C TYR A 40 -1.45 -10.80 -7.76
N ALA A 41 -1.28 -9.48 -7.63
CA ALA A 41 -0.85 -8.63 -8.73
C ALA A 41 0.55 -8.99 -9.23
N PHE A 42 1.52 -9.16 -8.32
CA PHE A 42 2.89 -9.50 -8.71
C PHE A 42 3.02 -10.93 -9.22
N ALA A 43 2.33 -11.89 -8.62
CA ALA A 43 2.36 -13.27 -9.07
C ALA A 43 1.65 -13.45 -10.43
N GLY A 44 0.54 -12.74 -10.68
CA GLY A 44 -0.10 -12.68 -11.99
C GLY A 44 0.77 -12.01 -13.05
N LEU A 45 1.40 -10.89 -12.72
CA LEU A 45 2.35 -10.21 -13.62
C LEU A 45 3.55 -11.11 -13.95
N TYR A 46 4.11 -11.79 -12.94
CA TYR A 46 5.20 -12.74 -13.11
C TYR A 46 4.81 -13.91 -14.02
N ALA A 47 3.64 -14.52 -13.81
CA ALA A 47 3.12 -15.59 -14.67
C ALA A 47 2.94 -15.11 -16.11
N TRP A 48 2.36 -13.93 -16.31
CA TRP A 48 2.20 -13.31 -17.63
C TRP A 48 3.54 -13.07 -18.34
N LEU A 49 4.54 -12.54 -17.64
CA LEU A 49 5.89 -12.32 -18.18
C LEU A 49 6.60 -13.62 -18.58
N LEU A 50 6.25 -14.74 -17.96
CA LEU A 50 6.76 -16.07 -18.32
C LEU A 50 5.91 -16.78 -19.38
N GLY A 51 4.78 -16.21 -19.80
CA GLY A 51 3.82 -16.87 -20.70
C GLY A 51 3.13 -18.08 -20.05
N ALA A 52 3.05 -18.12 -18.72
CA ALA A 52 2.43 -19.19 -17.95
C ALA A 52 1.01 -18.84 -17.50
N SER A 53 0.20 -19.85 -17.19
CA SER A 53 -1.05 -19.67 -16.47
C SER A 53 -0.78 -19.21 -15.04
N PHE A 54 -1.69 -18.41 -14.49
CA PHE A 54 -1.66 -18.07 -13.08
C PHE A 54 -2.42 -19.15 -12.29
N ASP A 55 -1.67 -20.09 -11.73
CA ASP A 55 -2.24 -21.22 -11.01
C ASP A 55 -2.78 -20.79 -9.62
N PRO A 56 -3.81 -21.47 -9.08
CA PRO A 56 -4.33 -21.20 -7.75
C PRO A 56 -3.27 -21.31 -6.65
N ILE A 57 -3.43 -20.50 -5.60
CA ILE A 57 -2.53 -20.56 -4.44
C ILE A 57 -2.88 -21.78 -3.59
N ILE A 58 -1.90 -22.65 -3.36
CA ILE A 58 -2.04 -23.81 -2.48
C ILE A 58 -1.49 -23.44 -1.10
N ILE A 59 -2.33 -23.54 -0.08
CA ILE A 59 -1.99 -23.29 1.32
C ILE A 59 -1.83 -24.65 2.01
N SER A 60 -0.60 -25.00 2.41
CA SER A 60 -0.34 -26.24 3.15
C SER A 60 -0.20 -25.99 4.66
N PRO A 61 -0.61 -26.93 5.54
CA PRO A 61 -0.47 -26.76 7.00
C PRO A 61 0.99 -26.65 7.44
N ALA A 62 1.90 -27.28 6.70
CA ALA A 62 3.34 -27.21 6.91
C ALA A 62 3.95 -25.82 6.62
N THR A 63 3.16 -24.89 6.07
CA THR A 63 3.60 -23.54 5.71
C THR A 63 3.42 -22.53 6.85
N ILE A 64 2.79 -22.90 7.97
CA ILE A 64 2.65 -22.01 9.13
C ILE A 64 3.98 -21.99 9.90
N PRO A 65 4.70 -20.85 9.94
CA PRO A 65 5.97 -20.77 10.67
C PRO A 65 5.71 -20.90 12.18
N GLY A 66 6.58 -21.63 12.89
CA GLY A 66 6.63 -21.57 14.34
C GLY A 66 7.10 -20.20 14.83
N PRO A 67 7.10 -19.95 16.16
CA PRO A 67 7.46 -18.64 16.71
C PRO A 67 8.88 -18.20 16.35
N LEU A 68 9.85 -19.12 16.30
CA LEU A 68 11.24 -18.82 15.97
C LEU A 68 11.39 -18.46 14.48
N GLU A 69 10.75 -19.24 13.60
CA GLU A 69 10.72 -18.99 12.16
C GLU A 69 10.02 -17.67 11.87
N MET A 70 8.93 -17.38 12.56
CA MET A 70 8.24 -16.10 12.47
C MET A 70 9.15 -14.94 12.91
N GLY A 71 9.86 -15.09 14.03
CA GLY A 71 10.86 -14.11 14.47
C GLY A 71 11.95 -13.87 13.43
N ALA A 72 12.47 -14.93 12.82
CA ALA A 72 13.46 -14.84 11.74
C ALA A 72 12.90 -14.14 10.48
N LEU A 73 11.65 -14.44 10.10
CA LEU A 73 10.97 -13.77 8.98
C LEU A 73 10.75 -12.28 9.24
N VAL A 74 10.39 -11.89 10.47
CA VAL A 74 10.24 -10.49 10.86
C VAL A 74 11.58 -9.76 10.79
N ILE A 75 12.65 -10.36 11.32
CA ILE A 75 14.01 -9.78 11.24
C ILE A 75 14.43 -9.64 9.77
N LEU A 76 14.21 -10.68 8.97
CA LEU A 76 14.52 -10.65 7.54
C LEU A 76 13.76 -9.51 6.84
N ALA A 77 12.45 -9.37 7.08
CA ALA A 77 11.65 -8.30 6.52
C ALA A 77 12.16 -6.90 6.91
N ILE A 78 12.61 -6.72 8.16
CA ILE A 78 13.23 -5.46 8.58
C ILE A 78 14.51 -5.18 7.78
N LEU A 79 15.39 -6.17 7.68
CA LEU A 79 16.70 -6.01 7.03
C LEU A 79 16.60 -5.81 5.52
N VAL A 80 15.68 -6.50 4.83
CA VAL A 80 15.62 -6.53 3.37
C VAL A 80 14.53 -5.63 2.78
N ILE A 81 13.56 -5.20 3.59
CA ILE A 81 12.50 -4.30 3.16
C ILE A 81 12.59 -2.99 3.92
N ALA A 82 12.34 -2.99 5.24
CA ALA A 82 12.15 -1.74 5.98
C ALA A 82 13.38 -0.83 5.96
N ILE A 83 14.59 -1.37 6.21
CA ILE A 83 15.82 -0.58 6.17
C ILE A 83 16.09 -0.04 4.75
N PRO A 84 16.13 -0.87 3.68
CA PRO A 84 16.27 -0.36 2.31
C PRO A 84 15.21 0.65 1.92
N HIS A 85 13.98 0.48 2.39
CA HIS A 85 12.86 1.37 2.11
C HIS A 85 13.12 2.78 2.63
N GLU A 86 13.47 2.91 3.92
CA GLU A 86 13.82 4.20 4.50
C GLU A 86 15.09 4.79 3.89
N LEU A 87 16.10 3.95 3.60
CA LEU A 87 17.32 4.42 2.92
C LEU A 87 17.03 5.00 1.53
N LEU A 88 16.09 4.44 0.79
CA LEU A 88 15.68 4.97 -0.51
C LEU A 88 14.95 6.31 -0.38
N HIS A 89 14.07 6.47 0.61
CA HIS A 89 13.48 7.79 0.93
C HIS A 89 14.59 8.82 1.19
N GLY A 90 15.54 8.48 2.05
CA GLY A 90 16.64 9.38 2.41
C GLY A 90 17.59 9.67 1.25
N LEU A 91 17.91 8.68 0.41
CA LEU A 91 18.74 8.85 -0.78
C LEU A 91 18.13 9.87 -1.74
N VAL A 92 16.82 9.75 -2.02
CA VAL A 92 16.11 10.68 -2.89
C VAL A 92 16.02 12.07 -2.27
N LEU A 93 15.78 12.15 -0.96
CA LEU A 93 15.80 13.44 -0.25
C LEU A 93 17.17 14.11 -0.36
N THR A 94 18.26 13.37 -0.18
CA THR A 94 19.62 13.90 -0.36
C THR A 94 19.90 14.33 -1.80
N ALA A 95 19.37 13.60 -2.80
CA ALA A 95 19.46 14.01 -4.20
C ALA A 95 18.71 15.33 -4.50
N PHE A 96 17.78 15.74 -3.63
CA PHE A 96 17.10 17.03 -3.66
C PHE A 96 17.64 18.03 -2.63
N ASP A 97 18.92 17.93 -2.27
CA ASP A 97 19.63 18.78 -1.29
C ASP A 97 19.03 18.75 0.14
N GLY A 98 18.22 17.73 0.42
CA GLY A 98 17.65 17.46 1.72
C GLY A 98 18.67 16.87 2.70
N LYS A 99 18.42 17.09 3.99
CA LYS A 99 19.17 16.48 5.10
C LYS A 99 18.26 15.46 5.80
N PRO A 100 18.21 14.21 5.33
CA PRO A 100 17.33 13.20 5.94
C PRO A 100 17.79 12.89 7.37
N GLY A 101 16.83 12.88 8.29
CA GLY A 101 17.02 12.31 9.63
C GLY A 101 16.39 10.92 9.65
N TYR A 102 17.11 9.92 10.14
CA TYR A 102 16.58 8.57 10.28
C TYR A 102 16.21 8.32 11.74
N GLY A 103 15.07 7.68 11.95
CA GLY A 103 14.61 7.25 13.26
C GLY A 103 14.06 5.84 13.22
N VAL A 104 14.06 5.20 14.38
CA VAL A 104 13.33 3.96 14.63
C VAL A 104 12.50 4.17 15.88
N THR A 105 11.21 3.92 15.79
CA THR A 105 10.28 3.95 16.91
C THR A 105 9.45 2.67 16.92
N LEU A 106 8.69 2.45 17.99
CA LEU A 106 7.66 1.43 18.02
C LEU A 106 6.33 2.12 17.78
N ALA A 107 5.73 1.91 16.61
CA ALA A 107 4.38 2.36 16.33
C ALA A 107 3.43 1.78 17.40
N TYR A 108 2.91 2.68 18.23
CA TYR A 108 2.04 2.37 19.38
C TYR A 108 2.61 1.34 20.37
N GLY A 109 3.94 1.20 20.43
CA GLY A 109 4.62 0.27 21.33
C GLY A 109 4.63 -1.19 20.88
N VAL A 110 4.15 -1.50 19.66
CA VAL A 110 3.98 -2.90 19.21
C VAL A 110 4.78 -3.23 17.95
N PHE A 111 4.81 -2.34 16.95
CA PHE A 111 5.46 -2.63 15.67
C PHE A 111 6.67 -1.73 15.44
N PRO A 112 7.87 -2.27 15.17
CA PRO A 112 9.01 -1.46 14.80
C PRO A 112 8.70 -0.69 13.52
N TYR A 113 8.88 0.61 13.58
CA TYR A 113 8.62 1.57 12.52
C TYR A 113 9.86 2.42 12.35
N ALA A 114 10.59 2.20 11.25
CA ALA A 114 11.65 3.09 10.83
C ALA A 114 11.02 4.23 10.02
N TYR A 115 11.59 5.43 10.11
CA TYR A 115 11.09 6.58 9.38
C TYR A 115 12.22 7.50 8.96
N VAL A 116 11.99 8.22 7.86
CA VAL A 116 12.79 9.36 7.44
C VAL A 116 12.04 10.67 7.68
N GLU A 117 12.66 11.55 8.46
CA GLU A 117 12.23 12.93 8.61
C GLU A 117 12.96 13.84 7.64
N THR A 118 12.26 14.90 7.25
CA THR A 118 12.85 15.98 6.48
C THR A 118 12.52 17.34 7.07
N ARG A 119 13.53 18.22 7.10
CA ARG A 119 13.43 19.59 7.64
C ARG A 119 13.27 20.66 6.54
N GLY A 120 13.28 20.24 5.27
CA GLY A 120 13.22 21.13 4.11
C GLY A 120 11.83 21.33 3.52
N SER A 121 11.71 22.26 2.57
CA SER A 121 10.50 22.49 1.78
C SER A 121 10.72 21.98 0.35
N TYR A 122 9.90 21.03 -0.07
CA TYR A 122 10.00 20.35 -1.36
C TYR A 122 8.85 20.76 -2.26
N THR A 123 9.08 20.75 -3.58
CA THR A 123 7.97 20.81 -4.53
C THR A 123 7.09 19.57 -4.40
N ARG A 124 5.82 19.71 -4.81
CA ARG A 124 4.89 18.57 -4.93
C ARG A 124 5.52 17.38 -5.65
N ASN A 125 6.17 17.60 -6.78
CA ASN A 125 6.72 16.52 -7.60
C ASN A 125 7.96 15.87 -6.96
N GLN A 126 8.84 16.65 -6.32
CA GLN A 126 9.95 16.09 -5.55
C GLN A 126 9.43 15.17 -4.44
N MET A 127 8.41 15.60 -3.71
CA MET A 127 7.82 14.78 -2.66
C MET A 127 7.13 13.52 -3.22
N LEU A 128 6.47 13.59 -4.39
CA LEU A 128 5.95 12.39 -5.05
C LEU A 128 7.06 11.40 -5.40
N VAL A 129 8.22 11.87 -5.88
CA VAL A 129 9.36 11.00 -6.17
C VAL A 129 9.88 10.36 -4.89
N VAL A 130 10.03 11.11 -3.80
CA VAL A 130 10.42 10.56 -2.48
C VAL A 130 9.45 9.44 -2.08
N LEU A 131 8.14 9.74 -1.98
CA LEU A 131 7.11 8.80 -1.53
C LEU A 131 7.05 7.52 -2.39
N LEU A 132 7.18 7.63 -3.70
CA LEU A 132 6.99 6.50 -4.61
C LEU A 132 8.25 5.67 -4.85
N THR A 133 9.44 6.20 -4.55
CA THR A 133 10.70 5.52 -4.89
C THR A 133 10.85 4.17 -4.21
N PRO A 134 10.64 4.01 -2.89
CA PRO A 134 10.81 2.71 -2.25
C PRO A 134 9.84 1.66 -2.78
N PHE A 135 8.59 2.05 -3.02
CA PHE A 135 7.60 1.19 -3.66
C PHE A 135 8.11 0.69 -5.02
N VAL A 136 8.47 1.61 -5.91
CA VAL A 136 8.87 1.27 -7.28
C VAL A 136 10.16 0.44 -7.29
N VAL A 137 11.22 0.90 -6.61
CA VAL A 137 12.54 0.28 -6.67
C VAL A 137 12.52 -1.13 -6.07
N ILE A 138 11.98 -1.29 -4.86
CA ILE A 138 11.99 -2.59 -4.18
C ILE A 138 11.05 -3.57 -4.86
N SER A 139 9.86 -3.14 -5.30
CA SER A 139 8.93 -4.04 -6.00
C SER A 139 9.47 -4.49 -7.36
N LEU A 140 10.10 -3.59 -8.13
CA LEU A 140 10.76 -3.97 -9.40
C LEU A 140 11.96 -4.88 -9.15
N ALA A 141 12.77 -4.63 -8.13
CA ALA A 141 13.88 -5.51 -7.75
C ALA A 141 13.39 -6.91 -7.35
N GLY A 142 12.30 -6.99 -6.58
CA GLY A 142 11.66 -8.26 -6.23
C GLY A 142 11.15 -9.02 -7.46
N LEU A 143 10.45 -8.35 -8.37
CA LEU A 143 9.98 -8.96 -9.63
C LEU A 143 11.15 -9.41 -10.51
N ALA A 144 12.18 -8.58 -10.69
CA ALA A 144 13.36 -8.93 -11.48
C ALA A 144 14.10 -10.14 -10.87
N THR A 145 14.23 -10.18 -9.55
CA THR A 145 14.86 -11.30 -8.83
C THR A 145 14.03 -12.57 -8.98
N ALA A 146 12.69 -12.48 -8.92
CA ALA A 146 11.81 -13.62 -9.18
C ALA A 146 12.01 -14.17 -10.60
N LEU A 147 12.08 -13.30 -11.60
CA LEU A 147 12.31 -13.69 -13.00
C LEU A 147 13.68 -14.35 -13.20
N ALA A 148 14.73 -13.81 -12.56
CA ALA A 148 16.09 -14.34 -12.65
C ALA A 148 16.25 -15.70 -11.95
N THR A 149 15.62 -15.86 -10.78
CA THR A 149 15.75 -17.06 -9.93
C THR A 149 14.67 -18.11 -10.20
N ARG A 150 13.63 -17.75 -10.96
CA ARG A 150 12.40 -18.54 -11.16
C ARG A 150 11.71 -18.92 -9.84
N SER A 151 11.79 -18.05 -8.84
CA SER A 151 11.24 -18.26 -7.50
C SER A 151 10.13 -17.26 -7.18
N TYR A 152 9.09 -17.70 -6.46
CA TYR A 152 8.01 -16.84 -5.98
C TYR A 152 8.37 -16.08 -4.69
N TRP A 153 9.42 -16.49 -3.98
CA TRP A 153 9.84 -15.87 -2.70
C TRP A 153 10.10 -14.35 -2.82
N PRO A 154 10.83 -13.85 -3.84
CA PRO A 154 11.01 -12.42 -4.02
C PRO A 154 9.70 -11.64 -4.23
N LEU A 155 8.64 -12.28 -4.76
CA LEU A 155 7.33 -11.66 -4.93
C LEU A 155 6.62 -11.44 -3.59
N LEU A 156 6.82 -12.34 -2.62
CA LEU A 156 6.32 -12.13 -1.25
C LEU A 156 6.97 -10.91 -0.60
N LEU A 157 8.28 -10.72 -0.79
CA LEU A 157 8.99 -9.53 -0.30
C LEU A 157 8.53 -8.26 -1.03
N ALA A 158 8.31 -8.33 -2.35
CA ALA A 158 7.76 -7.21 -3.12
C ALA A 158 6.35 -6.83 -2.65
N ALA A 159 5.51 -7.82 -2.31
CA ALA A 159 4.17 -7.58 -1.77
C ALA A 159 4.20 -7.02 -0.35
N ALA A 160 5.12 -7.50 0.50
CA ALA A 160 5.34 -6.93 1.82
C ALA A 160 5.81 -5.47 1.75
N ASN A 161 6.69 -5.14 0.79
CA ASN A 161 7.04 -3.75 0.50
C ASN A 161 5.82 -2.93 0.05
N GLY A 162 5.02 -3.44 -0.88
CA GLY A 162 3.79 -2.77 -1.33
C GLY A 162 2.82 -2.48 -0.17
N ALA A 163 2.63 -3.45 0.72
CA ALA A 163 1.84 -3.29 1.93
C ALA A 163 2.46 -2.25 2.89
N GLY A 164 3.78 -2.28 3.08
CA GLY A 164 4.52 -1.30 3.87
C GLY A 164 4.42 0.13 3.32
N SER A 165 4.42 0.29 2.00
CA SER A 165 4.24 1.56 1.29
C SER A 165 2.81 2.13 1.35
N THR A 166 1.86 1.50 2.06
CA THR A 166 0.45 1.96 2.09
C THR A 166 0.33 3.43 2.53
N GLY A 167 1.10 3.85 3.53
CA GLY A 167 1.12 5.24 4.00
C GLY A 167 1.65 6.21 2.94
N ASP A 168 2.70 5.81 2.22
CA ASP A 168 3.32 6.61 1.16
C ASP A 168 2.41 6.73 -0.06
N LEU A 169 1.82 5.61 -0.51
CA LEU A 169 0.88 5.57 -1.63
C LEU A 169 -0.38 6.40 -1.32
N TRP A 170 -0.90 6.30 -0.08
CA TRP A 170 -1.99 7.15 0.38
C TRP A 170 -1.63 8.63 0.34
N THR A 171 -0.44 8.98 0.85
CA THR A 171 0.05 10.36 0.86
C THR A 171 0.29 10.89 -0.56
N ALA A 172 0.86 10.08 -1.45
CA ALA A 172 1.04 10.42 -2.85
C ALA A 172 -0.31 10.64 -3.56
N CYS A 173 -1.27 9.75 -3.35
CA CYS A 173 -2.64 9.87 -3.87
C CYS A 173 -3.33 11.18 -3.44
N ARG A 174 -3.13 11.58 -2.18
CA ARG A 174 -3.62 12.86 -1.65
C ARG A 174 -2.91 14.05 -2.29
N LEU A 175 -1.61 13.94 -2.52
CA LEU A 175 -0.80 15.01 -3.09
C LEU A 175 -1.10 15.25 -4.57
N PHE A 176 -1.53 14.22 -5.31
CA PHE A 176 -2.02 14.35 -6.69
C PHE A 176 -3.23 15.28 -6.85
N ALA A 177 -4.00 15.51 -5.78
CA ALA A 177 -5.15 16.41 -5.80
C ALA A 177 -4.77 17.91 -5.82
N TYR A 178 -3.54 18.27 -5.43
CA TYR A 178 -3.07 19.67 -5.35
C TYR A 178 -2.22 20.03 -6.57
N PRO A 179 -2.25 21.22 -7.17
CA PRO A 179 -1.42 21.52 -8.34
C PRO A 179 0.09 21.45 -8.05
N SER A 180 0.91 21.35 -9.10
CA SER A 180 2.37 21.26 -8.98
C SER A 180 3.04 22.48 -8.31
N SER A 181 2.32 23.61 -8.19
CA SER A 181 2.78 24.82 -7.53
C SER A 181 2.82 24.74 -6.00
N VAL A 182 2.20 23.72 -5.39
CA VAL A 182 2.26 23.56 -3.93
C VAL A 182 3.63 23.06 -3.45
N ARG A 183 3.95 23.43 -2.22
CA ARG A 183 5.14 22.96 -1.50
C ARG A 183 4.73 22.00 -0.38
N VAL A 184 5.60 21.06 -0.05
CA VAL A 184 5.43 20.11 1.06
C VAL A 184 6.60 20.29 2.02
N GLY A 185 6.32 20.40 3.31
CA GLY A 185 7.34 20.57 4.34
C GLY A 185 6.83 20.20 5.73
N PRO A 186 7.63 20.46 6.78
CA PRO A 186 7.22 20.24 8.17
C PRO A 186 5.94 20.99 8.50
N THR A 187 4.98 20.35 9.17
CA THR A 187 3.74 21.03 9.60
C THR A 187 4.04 22.17 10.58
N GLN A 188 3.26 23.26 10.52
CA GLN A 188 3.31 24.33 11.53
C GLN A 188 2.41 24.03 12.74
N THR A 189 1.57 23.00 12.67
CA THR A 189 0.63 22.69 13.75
C THR A 189 1.23 21.74 14.79
N ALA A 190 1.13 22.10 16.07
CA ALA A 190 1.61 21.26 17.17
C ALA A 190 0.89 19.88 17.23
N GLY A 191 1.63 18.84 17.63
CA GLY A 191 1.11 17.53 18.03
C GLY A 191 1.14 16.42 16.97
N GLY A 192 2.35 15.93 16.65
CA GLY A 192 2.60 14.67 15.91
C GLY A 192 3.44 14.84 14.64
N GLU A 193 4.10 13.76 14.22
CA GLU A 193 4.79 13.64 12.93
C GLU A 193 3.78 13.87 11.79
N ALA A 194 3.89 15.01 11.12
CA ALA A 194 2.95 15.44 10.10
C ALA A 194 3.64 16.33 9.06
N PHE A 195 3.28 16.16 7.79
CA PHE A 195 3.69 17.09 6.73
C PHE A 195 2.58 18.08 6.41
N GLY A 196 2.96 19.34 6.21
CA GLY A 196 2.10 20.42 5.76
C GLY A 196 2.17 20.57 4.24
N ILE A 197 1.02 20.86 3.64
CA ILE A 197 0.92 21.27 2.23
C ILE A 197 0.73 22.79 2.21
N TYR A 198 1.55 23.49 1.44
CA TYR A 198 1.63 24.94 1.42
C TYR A 198 1.37 25.50 0.02
N GLY A 199 0.58 26.57 -0.08
CA GLY A 199 0.30 27.28 -1.33
C GLY A 199 0.20 28.79 -1.15
N ARG A 200 0.33 29.53 -2.25
CA ARG A 200 0.26 31.02 -2.26
C ARG A 200 -1.17 31.55 -2.23
N GLU A 201 -2.11 30.78 -2.76
CA GLU A 201 -3.54 31.09 -2.80
C GLU A 201 -4.35 29.92 -2.25
N ALA A 202 -5.62 30.17 -1.90
CA ALA A 202 -6.56 29.13 -1.51
C ALA A 202 -6.91 28.26 -2.73
N VAL A 203 -6.04 27.31 -3.06
CA VAL A 203 -6.29 26.35 -4.12
C VAL A 203 -7.13 25.20 -3.60
N LEU A 204 -8.30 25.01 -4.20
CA LEU A 204 -9.11 23.83 -3.95
C LEU A 204 -8.49 22.61 -4.66
N PRO A 205 -8.27 21.49 -3.95
CA PRO A 205 -7.75 20.28 -4.58
C PRO A 205 -8.79 19.67 -5.52
N ASP A 206 -8.37 19.21 -6.71
CA ASP A 206 -9.20 18.34 -7.55
C ASP A 206 -9.21 16.95 -6.95
N ARG A 207 -10.31 16.62 -6.28
CA ARG A 207 -10.46 15.36 -5.58
C ARG A 207 -10.98 14.24 -6.47
N THR A 208 -11.29 14.47 -7.74
CA THR A 208 -11.93 13.45 -8.59
C THR A 208 -11.10 12.17 -8.63
N PHE A 209 -9.82 12.29 -8.99
CA PHE A 209 -8.91 11.14 -9.06
C PHE A 209 -8.73 10.47 -7.68
N THR A 210 -8.44 11.26 -6.65
CA THR A 210 -8.25 10.77 -5.29
C THR A 210 -9.50 10.10 -4.73
N ALA A 211 -10.70 10.58 -5.07
CA ALA A 211 -11.98 10.00 -4.69
C ALA A 211 -12.20 8.64 -5.37
N ILE A 212 -11.91 8.54 -6.68
CA ILE A 212 -11.98 7.25 -7.40
C ILE A 212 -11.03 6.24 -6.76
N VAL A 213 -9.77 6.62 -6.55
CA VAL A 213 -8.75 5.72 -5.98
C VAL A 213 -9.13 5.33 -4.55
N THR A 214 -9.54 6.29 -3.71
CA THR A 214 -9.93 6.03 -2.31
C THR A 214 -11.15 5.11 -2.25
N GLY A 215 -12.17 5.36 -3.09
CA GLY A 215 -13.34 4.52 -3.17
C GLY A 215 -12.99 3.11 -3.64
N ALA A 216 -12.13 2.98 -4.65
CA ALA A 216 -11.74 1.67 -5.17
C ALA A 216 -10.95 0.84 -4.14
N VAL A 217 -10.00 1.47 -3.46
CA VAL A 217 -9.22 0.85 -2.38
C VAL A 217 -10.11 0.52 -1.18
N GLY A 218 -11.05 1.39 -0.82
CA GLY A 218 -12.02 1.14 0.24
C GLY A 218 -12.92 -0.05 -0.07
N THR A 219 -13.48 -0.10 -1.29
CA THR A 219 -14.28 -1.24 -1.75
C THR A 219 -13.47 -2.53 -1.79
N PHE A 220 -12.23 -2.49 -2.32
CA PHE A 220 -11.31 -3.63 -2.28
C PHE A 220 -11.11 -4.14 -0.84
N THR A 221 -10.79 -3.24 0.09
CA THR A 221 -10.54 -3.58 1.50
C THR A 221 -11.76 -4.26 2.13
N VAL A 222 -12.96 -3.72 1.91
CA VAL A 222 -14.21 -4.29 2.43
C VAL A 222 -14.48 -5.66 1.82
N LEU A 223 -14.33 -5.80 0.49
CA LEU A 223 -14.56 -7.06 -0.21
C LEU A 223 -13.60 -8.15 0.30
N ILE A 224 -12.29 -7.90 0.30
CA ILE A 224 -11.29 -8.87 0.76
C ILE A 224 -11.51 -9.24 2.23
N THR A 225 -11.80 -8.26 3.09
CA THR A 225 -12.11 -8.54 4.50
C THR A 225 -13.33 -9.44 4.64
N ALA A 226 -14.40 -9.18 3.88
CA ALA A 226 -15.60 -10.01 3.91
C ALA A 226 -15.35 -11.42 3.36
N LEU A 227 -14.59 -11.55 2.28
CA LEU A 227 -14.20 -12.84 1.69
C LEU A 227 -13.37 -13.68 2.68
N VAL A 228 -12.37 -13.08 3.32
CA VAL A 228 -11.55 -13.74 4.35
C VAL A 228 -12.41 -14.13 5.56
N ALA A 229 -13.29 -13.25 6.02
CA ALA A 229 -14.22 -13.56 7.12
C ALA A 229 -15.14 -14.74 6.78
N LEU A 230 -15.63 -14.81 5.53
CA LEU A 230 -16.46 -15.91 5.07
C LEU A 230 -15.70 -17.24 5.07
N VAL A 231 -14.43 -17.24 4.68
CA VAL A 231 -13.56 -18.42 4.81
C VAL A 231 -13.45 -18.84 6.27
N PHE A 232 -13.15 -17.93 7.20
CA PHE A 232 -13.07 -18.27 8.63
C PHE A 232 -14.38 -18.80 9.20
N VAL A 233 -15.52 -18.21 8.83
CA VAL A 233 -16.85 -18.71 9.21
C VAL A 233 -17.05 -20.13 8.68
N SER A 234 -16.77 -20.37 7.40
CA SER A 234 -16.86 -21.71 6.81
C SER A 234 -15.96 -22.74 7.51
N LEU A 235 -14.74 -22.35 7.91
CA LEU A 235 -13.84 -23.21 8.68
C LEU A 235 -14.38 -23.50 10.09
N ALA A 236 -15.04 -22.55 10.73
CA ALA A 236 -15.63 -22.72 12.06
C ALA A 236 -16.84 -23.67 12.08
N PHE A 237 -17.55 -23.78 10.95
CA PHE A 237 -18.66 -24.73 10.76
C PHE A 237 -18.23 -26.02 10.05
N ASP A 238 -16.92 -26.31 10.00
CA ASP A 238 -16.31 -27.52 9.46
C ASP A 238 -16.61 -27.85 7.99
N SER A 239 -17.17 -26.91 7.22
CA SER A 239 -17.27 -27.08 5.75
C SER A 239 -15.95 -26.78 5.07
N GLY A 240 -15.22 -25.76 5.57
CA GLY A 240 -13.95 -25.27 5.03
C GLY A 240 -13.95 -24.98 3.53
N THR A 241 -15.13 -24.76 2.95
CA THR A 241 -15.37 -24.62 1.52
C THR A 241 -16.23 -23.39 1.26
N VAL A 242 -15.73 -22.46 0.45
CA VAL A 242 -16.39 -21.22 0.05
C VAL A 242 -16.22 -21.02 -1.44
N HIS A 243 -17.33 -20.96 -2.17
CA HIS A 243 -17.34 -20.69 -3.61
C HIS A 243 -18.24 -19.51 -3.89
N LEU A 244 -17.66 -18.43 -4.39
CA LEU A 244 -18.35 -17.22 -4.79
C LEU A 244 -17.92 -16.88 -6.21
N GLY A 245 -18.78 -17.22 -7.17
CA GLY A 245 -18.40 -17.15 -8.57
C GLY A 245 -18.54 -18.47 -9.31
N ASN A 246 -18.54 -18.37 -10.64
CA ASN A 246 -18.10 -19.46 -11.50
C ASN A 246 -16.67 -19.12 -11.97
N SER A 247 -15.70 -20.02 -11.77
CA SER A 247 -14.28 -19.84 -12.12
C SER A 247 -14.05 -19.49 -13.59
N ASP A 248 -14.94 -19.95 -14.48
CA ASP A 248 -14.86 -19.68 -15.92
C ASP A 248 -15.50 -18.34 -16.31
N SER A 249 -15.99 -17.59 -15.32
CA SER A 249 -16.77 -16.38 -15.54
C SER A 249 -16.05 -15.13 -15.01
N TRP A 250 -16.31 -14.00 -15.67
CA TRP A 250 -15.77 -12.70 -15.30
C TRP A 250 -16.23 -12.21 -13.91
N TRP A 251 -17.32 -12.76 -13.36
CA TRP A 251 -17.80 -12.42 -12.01
C TRP A 251 -17.25 -13.36 -10.92
N PHE A 252 -16.28 -14.23 -11.23
CA PHE A 252 -15.57 -15.02 -10.22
C PHE A 252 -14.95 -14.12 -9.15
N LEU A 253 -15.10 -14.47 -7.87
CA LEU A 253 -14.53 -13.70 -6.76
C LEU A 253 -13.61 -14.55 -5.89
N LEU A 254 -14.06 -15.74 -5.48
CA LEU A 254 -13.32 -16.57 -4.54
C LEU A 254 -13.69 -18.04 -4.70
N ARG A 255 -12.67 -18.89 -4.65
CA ARG A 255 -12.79 -20.31 -4.33
C ARG A 255 -11.81 -20.63 -3.22
N HIS A 256 -12.33 -21.15 -2.12
CA HIS A 256 -11.55 -21.73 -1.05
C HIS A 256 -12.07 -23.15 -0.83
N GLU A 257 -11.22 -24.16 -0.94
CA GLU A 257 -11.58 -25.56 -0.74
C GLU A 257 -10.55 -26.25 0.15
N ARG A 258 -11.00 -26.93 1.20
CA ARG A 258 -10.12 -27.85 1.95
C ARG A 258 -9.92 -29.14 1.17
N HIS A 259 -8.67 -29.61 1.11
CA HIS A 259 -8.39 -30.94 0.57
C HIS A 259 -8.97 -32.02 1.51
N PRO A 260 -9.69 -33.04 0.97
CA PRO A 260 -10.27 -34.12 1.77
C PRO A 260 -9.24 -34.94 2.58
N SER A 261 -7.98 -34.95 2.14
CA SER A 261 -6.87 -35.64 2.80
C SER A 261 -6.26 -34.85 3.97
N GLY A 262 -6.74 -33.63 4.27
CA GLY A 262 -6.15 -32.75 5.29
C GLY A 262 -4.80 -32.14 4.90
N GLN A 263 -4.36 -32.31 3.65
CA GLN A 263 -3.04 -31.87 3.16
C GLN A 263 -2.96 -30.37 2.82
N GLY A 264 -4.04 -29.62 2.97
CA GLY A 264 -4.06 -28.18 2.74
C GLY A 264 -5.41 -27.64 2.28
N ALA A 265 -5.39 -26.42 1.78
CA ALA A 265 -6.51 -25.75 1.15
C ALA A 265 -6.06 -25.10 -0.16
N VAL A 266 -6.95 -25.11 -1.15
CA VAL A 266 -6.79 -24.34 -2.38
C VAL A 266 -7.46 -22.99 -2.15
N LEU A 267 -6.74 -21.91 -2.48
CA LEU A 267 -7.25 -20.55 -2.51
C LEU A 267 -7.07 -19.97 -3.91
N GLU A 268 -8.17 -19.63 -4.54
CA GLU A 268 -8.21 -18.98 -5.83
C GLU A 268 -9.04 -17.70 -5.71
N VAL A 269 -8.49 -16.60 -6.21
CA VAL A 269 -9.13 -15.28 -6.14
C VAL A 269 -9.38 -14.80 -7.55
N GLY A 270 -10.63 -14.42 -7.82
CA GLY A 270 -11.04 -13.85 -9.10
C GLY A 270 -10.56 -12.41 -9.26
N ALA A 271 -9.28 -12.25 -9.61
CA ALA A 271 -8.61 -10.96 -9.69
C ALA A 271 -9.36 -9.95 -10.58
N PHE A 272 -9.92 -10.40 -11.70
CA PHE A 272 -10.74 -9.55 -12.57
C PHE A 272 -12.04 -9.09 -11.89
N GLY A 273 -12.83 -10.02 -11.33
CA GLY A 273 -14.10 -9.70 -10.68
C GLY A 273 -13.92 -8.75 -9.51
N ILE A 274 -12.89 -9.00 -8.68
CA ILE A 274 -12.55 -8.10 -7.56
C ILE A 274 -12.12 -6.74 -8.07
N SER A 275 -11.22 -6.66 -9.06
CA SER A 275 -10.75 -5.39 -9.60
C SER A 275 -11.88 -4.57 -10.23
N ALA A 276 -12.80 -5.24 -10.95
CA ALA A 276 -13.96 -4.60 -11.55
C ALA A 276 -14.90 -4.01 -10.49
N LEU A 277 -15.24 -4.79 -9.44
CA LEU A 277 -16.08 -4.31 -8.34
C LEU A 277 -15.42 -3.16 -7.57
N SER A 278 -14.12 -3.26 -7.30
CA SER A 278 -13.34 -2.19 -6.68
C SER A 278 -13.38 -0.93 -7.54
N PHE A 279 -13.11 -1.03 -8.85
CA PHE A 279 -13.16 0.12 -9.74
C PHE A 279 -14.55 0.77 -9.78
N LEU A 280 -15.61 -0.02 -9.88
CA LEU A 280 -17.00 0.47 -9.83
C LEU A 280 -17.32 1.16 -8.49
N GLY A 281 -16.83 0.62 -7.37
CA GLY A 281 -16.92 1.24 -6.06
C GLY A 281 -16.22 2.61 -6.02
N GLY A 282 -15.05 2.73 -6.66
CA GLY A 282 -14.35 4.00 -6.88
C GLY A 282 -15.17 5.02 -7.65
N LEU A 283 -15.75 4.62 -8.79
CA LEU A 283 -16.62 5.50 -9.57
C LEU A 283 -17.85 5.94 -8.78
N GLY A 284 -18.49 5.02 -8.06
CA GLY A 284 -19.63 5.30 -7.20
C GLY A 284 -19.28 6.30 -6.10
N TRP A 285 -18.15 6.10 -5.42
CA TRP A 285 -17.65 7.01 -4.39
C TRP A 285 -17.45 8.43 -4.93
N ALA A 286 -16.75 8.56 -6.05
CA ALA A 286 -16.49 9.87 -6.67
C ALA A 286 -17.79 10.56 -7.14
N PHE A 287 -18.78 9.79 -7.58
CA PHE A 287 -20.10 10.31 -7.91
C PHE A 287 -20.82 10.86 -6.68
N PHE A 288 -20.86 10.10 -5.57
CA PHE A 288 -21.49 10.55 -4.32
C PHE A 288 -20.78 11.77 -3.72
N GLU A 289 -19.46 11.82 -3.71
CA GLU A 289 -18.70 12.97 -3.20
C GLU A 289 -18.97 14.24 -4.02
N ARG A 290 -19.18 14.10 -5.34
CA ARG A 290 -19.59 15.24 -6.19
C ARG A 290 -21.02 15.71 -5.91
N LEU A 291 -21.93 14.81 -5.55
CA LEU A 291 -23.30 15.17 -5.19
C LEU A 291 -23.37 15.85 -3.82
N SER A 292 -22.57 15.41 -2.84
CA SER A 292 -22.58 15.98 -1.48
C SER A 292 -21.91 17.34 -1.36
N ASN A 293 -21.09 17.73 -2.34
CA ASN A 293 -20.36 19.01 -2.38
C ASN A 293 -21.07 20.08 -3.24
N ARG A 294 -22.29 19.81 -3.71
CA ARG A 294 -23.18 20.77 -4.37
C ARG A 294 -24.25 21.24 -3.39
#